data_AF-A0A529MI37-F1
#
_entry.id   AF-A0A529MI37-F1
#
_cell.length_a   1.000
_cell.length_b   1.000
_cell.length_c   1.000
_cell.angle_alpha   90.00
_cell.angle_beta   90.00
_cell.angle_gamma   90.00
#
_symmetry.space_group_name_H-M   'P 1'
#
loop_
_entity.id
_entity.type
_entity.pdbx_description
1 polymer ?
#
loop_
_entity_poly.entity_id
_entity_poly.type
_entity_poly.pdbx_seq_one_letter_code
_entity_poly.pdbx_strand_id
1 'polypeptide(L)'
;VADRAGFFKELAMPFFGYNRPSAKVSQGQIDSFWLQGMMGSLQGEYDCIKAFSETDFTDDLKKMTIPTLLLQGDDDQIVPIDIASRRSVKILPKATLKEYAGAPHGMCVT
;
A
#
# COMPACT_ATOMS: atom_id res chain seq x y z
N VAL A 1 -2.28 12.39 19.58
CA VAL A 1 -3.11 12.41 18.35
C VAL A 1 -4.54 12.72 18.77
N ALA A 2 -5.20 13.71 18.16
CA ALA A 2 -6.51 14.19 18.64
C ALA A 2 -7.72 13.48 17.99
N ASP A 3 -7.59 12.87 16.80
CA ASP A 3 -8.68 12.12 16.16
C ASP A 3 -8.17 10.91 15.34
N ARG A 4 -8.11 9.73 15.99
CA ARG A 4 -7.74 8.47 15.33
C ARG A 4 -8.81 8.00 14.33
N ALA A 5 -10.08 8.25 14.63
CA ALA A 5 -11.18 7.79 13.79
C ALA A 5 -11.24 8.59 12.47
N GLY A 6 -11.09 9.92 12.55
CA GLY A 6 -10.97 10.79 11.39
C GLY A 6 -9.79 10.40 10.49
N PHE A 7 -8.63 10.14 11.09
CA PHE A 7 -7.43 9.71 10.36
C PHE A 7 -7.70 8.52 9.43
N PHE A 8 -8.36 7.46 9.90
CA PHE A 8 -8.61 6.30 9.03
C PHE A 8 -9.60 6.57 7.90
N LYS A 9 -10.59 7.46 8.12
CA LYS A 9 -11.49 7.88 7.04
C LYS A 9 -10.76 8.71 6.00
N GLU A 10 -9.87 9.60 6.43
CA GLU A 10 -9.06 10.42 5.54
C GLU A 10 -8.04 9.57 4.76
N LEU A 11 -7.39 8.61 5.42
CA LEU A 11 -6.41 7.71 4.79
C LEU A 11 -7.05 6.80 3.74
N ALA A 12 -8.30 6.39 3.91
CA ALA A 12 -9.02 5.60 2.90
C ALA A 12 -9.09 6.32 1.54
N MET A 13 -9.08 7.65 1.52
CA MET A 13 -9.20 8.44 0.31
C MET A 13 -8.04 8.23 -0.67
N PRO A 14 -6.76 8.47 -0.30
CA PRO A 14 -5.63 8.12 -1.15
C PRO A 14 -5.41 6.60 -1.26
N PHE A 15 -5.75 5.81 -0.23
CA PHE A 15 -5.57 4.35 -0.26
C PHE A 15 -6.36 3.69 -1.39
N PHE A 16 -7.63 4.07 -1.60
CA PHE A 16 -8.47 3.55 -2.69
C PHE A 16 -8.49 4.46 -3.92
N GLY A 17 -7.70 5.53 -3.96
CA GLY A 17 -7.71 6.49 -5.08
C GLY A 17 -8.99 7.34 -5.17
N TYR A 18 -9.80 7.39 -4.12
CA TYR A 18 -11.05 8.17 -4.05
C TYR A 18 -10.86 9.68 -4.04
N ASN A 19 -9.63 10.16 -3.83
CA ASN A 19 -9.26 11.55 -4.02
C ASN A 19 -8.95 11.93 -5.48
N ARG A 20 -9.07 11.00 -6.45
CA ARG A 20 -8.91 11.30 -7.88
C ARG A 20 -10.21 11.87 -8.48
N PRO A 21 -10.14 12.83 -9.43
CA PRO A 21 -11.33 13.51 -9.95
C PRO A 21 -12.40 12.61 -10.58
N SER A 22 -12.00 11.45 -11.12
CA SER A 22 -12.90 10.48 -11.78
C SER A 22 -13.26 9.28 -10.90
N ALA A 23 -12.90 9.31 -9.61
CA ALA A 23 -13.09 8.16 -8.75
C ALA A 23 -14.57 7.93 -8.41
N LYS A 24 -15.02 6.67 -8.50
CA LYS A 24 -16.33 6.25 -8.00
C LYS A 24 -16.19 5.87 -6.52
N VAL A 25 -16.45 6.83 -5.64
CA VAL A 25 -16.29 6.65 -4.19
C VAL A 25 -17.29 5.63 -3.65
N SER A 26 -16.80 4.62 -2.92
CA SER A 26 -17.63 3.69 -2.15
C SER A 26 -17.54 3.98 -0.66
N GLN A 27 -18.62 4.52 -0.09
CA GLN A 27 -18.70 4.76 1.35
C GLN A 27 -18.57 3.46 2.16
N GLY A 28 -19.11 2.35 1.66
CA GLY A 28 -19.00 1.05 2.34
C GLY A 28 -17.55 0.55 2.44
N GLN A 29 -16.70 0.84 1.45
CA GLN A 29 -15.27 0.51 1.55
C GLN A 29 -14.54 1.42 2.54
N ILE A 30 -14.87 2.72 2.55
CA ILE A 30 -14.33 3.67 3.53
C ILE A 30 -14.69 3.24 4.96
N ASP A 31 -15.95 2.91 5.21
CA ASP A 31 -16.43 2.51 6.53
C ASP A 31 -15.82 1.17 6.97
N SER A 32 -15.66 0.22 6.04
CA SER A 32 -14.97 -1.06 6.32
C SER A 32 -13.48 -0.85 6.66
N PHE A 33 -12.78 0.00 5.91
CA PHE A 33 -11.38 0.35 6.16
C PHE A 33 -11.22 1.04 7.52
N TRP A 34 -12.09 2.02 7.80
CA TRP A 34 -12.14 2.70 9.10
C TRP A 34 -12.38 1.71 10.24
N LEU A 35 -13.35 0.80 10.11
CA LEU A 35 -13.65 -0.18 11.14
C LEU A 35 -12.44 -1.08 11.42
N GLN A 36 -11.76 -1.56 10.38
CA GLN A 36 -10.53 -2.36 10.51
C GLN A 36 -9.42 -1.60 11.23
N GLY A 37 -9.17 -0.35 10.85
CA GLY A 37 -8.21 0.52 11.54
C GLY A 37 -8.58 0.76 13.00
N MET A 38 -9.87 0.93 13.32
CA MET A 38 -10.29 1.14 14.71
C MET A 38 -10.21 -0.13 15.58
N MET A 39 -10.38 -1.31 14.99
CA MET A 39 -10.23 -2.60 15.68
C MET A 39 -8.77 -2.97 15.96
N GLY A 40 -7.80 -2.33 15.29
CA GLY A 40 -6.38 -2.60 15.49
C GLY A 40 -5.83 -2.06 16.81
N SER A 41 -4.68 -2.61 17.22
CA SER A 41 -3.92 -2.10 18.38
C SER A 41 -3.25 -0.79 18.00
N LEU A 42 -3.53 0.29 18.75
CA LEU A 42 -2.87 1.58 18.54
C LEU A 42 -1.34 1.48 18.61
N GLN A 43 -0.83 0.70 19.57
CA GLN A 43 0.62 0.50 19.70
C GLN A 43 1.17 -0.28 18.50
N GLY A 44 0.46 -1.34 18.08
CA GLY A 44 0.85 -2.14 16.91
C GLY A 44 0.87 -1.32 15.64
N GLU A 45 -0.14 -0.49 15.41
CA GLU A 45 -0.22 0.43 14.27
C GLU A 45 0.93 1.43 14.28
N TYR A 46 1.23 2.02 15.45
CA TYR A 46 2.30 2.98 15.60
C TYR A 46 3.68 2.36 15.32
N ASP A 47 3.97 1.20 15.94
CA ASP A 47 5.26 0.52 15.77
C ASP A 47 5.44 -0.03 14.35
N CYS A 48 4.36 -0.48 13.72
CA CYS A 48 4.39 -0.96 12.34
C CYS A 48 4.85 0.10 11.35
N ILE A 49 4.58 1.39 11.59
CA ILE A 49 5.05 2.49 10.72
C ILE A 49 6.56 2.41 10.53
N LYS A 50 7.29 2.32 11.65
CA LYS A 50 8.74 2.17 11.61
C LYS A 50 9.14 0.85 10.95
N ALA A 51 8.48 -0.24 11.33
CA ALA A 51 8.81 -1.57 10.82
C ALA A 51 8.75 -1.66 9.28
N PHE A 52 7.69 -1.13 8.64
CA PHE A 52 7.58 -1.21 7.18
C PHE A 52 8.37 -0.13 6.43
N SER A 53 8.61 1.04 7.04
CA SER A 53 9.21 2.19 6.34
C SER A 53 10.73 2.28 6.48
N GLU A 54 11.30 1.74 7.57
CA GLU A 54 12.73 1.85 7.87
C GLU A 54 13.50 0.53 7.71
N THR A 55 12.81 -0.62 7.59
CA THR A 55 13.49 -1.90 7.36
C THR A 55 13.97 -1.99 5.91
N ASP A 56 15.26 -2.22 5.71
CA ASP A 56 15.85 -2.44 4.39
C ASP A 56 15.82 -3.93 4.01
N PHE A 57 14.97 -4.27 3.04
CA PHE A 57 14.82 -5.63 2.52
C PHE A 57 15.75 -5.97 1.34
N THR A 58 16.70 -5.09 0.99
CA THR A 58 17.55 -5.25 -0.22
C THR A 58 18.27 -6.60 -0.27
N ASP A 59 18.87 -7.03 0.84
CA ASP A 59 19.61 -8.29 0.86
C ASP A 59 18.71 -9.52 0.90
N ASP A 60 17.46 -9.38 1.35
CA ASP A 60 16.48 -10.46 1.29
C ASP A 60 15.97 -10.68 -0.13
N LEU A 61 15.70 -9.59 -0.85
CA LEU A 61 15.33 -9.65 -2.28
C LEU A 61 16.40 -10.35 -3.13
N LYS A 62 17.69 -10.11 -2.87
CA LYS A 62 18.80 -10.79 -3.58
C LYS A 62 18.79 -12.32 -3.39
N LYS A 63 18.30 -12.81 -2.24
CA LYS A 63 18.26 -14.24 -1.90
C LYS A 63 17.06 -14.96 -2.51
N MET A 64 16.06 -14.25 -3.03
CA MET A 64 14.85 -14.83 -3.62
C MET A 64 15.13 -15.40 -5.02
N THR A 65 15.55 -16.67 -5.07
CA THR A 65 15.94 -17.36 -6.32
C THR A 65 14.79 -18.12 -7.01
N ILE A 66 13.57 -18.02 -6.48
CA ILE A 66 12.34 -18.57 -7.05
C ILE A 66 11.63 -17.54 -7.95
N PRO A 67 10.82 -17.98 -8.93
CA PRO A 67 9.98 -17.06 -9.71
C PRO A 67 9.11 -16.20 -8.80
N THR A 68 9.17 -14.88 -8.98
CA THR A 68 8.49 -13.90 -8.12
C THR A 68 7.69 -12.92 -8.99
N LEU A 69 6.41 -12.75 -8.67
CA LEU A 69 5.56 -11.72 -9.30
C LEU A 69 5.50 -10.49 -8.39
N LEU A 70 5.83 -9.33 -8.95
CA LEU A 70 5.53 -8.03 -8.37
C LEU A 70 4.31 -7.46 -9.10
N LEU A 71 3.32 -7.01 -8.35
CA LEU A 71 2.07 -6.49 -8.85
C LEU A 71 1.79 -5.16 -8.14
N GLN A 72 1.73 -4.06 -8.87
CA GLN A 72 1.53 -2.74 -8.28
C GLN A 72 0.84 -1.76 -9.24
N GLY A 73 -0.01 -0.90 -8.69
CA GLY A 73 -0.55 0.24 -9.41
C GLY A 73 0.47 1.38 -9.52
N ASP A 74 0.51 2.07 -10.66
CA ASP A 74 1.43 3.20 -10.83
C ASP A 74 0.92 4.53 -10.21
N ASP A 75 -0.32 4.54 -9.72
CA ASP A 75 -0.94 5.64 -8.98
C ASP A 75 -1.10 5.33 -7.48
N ASP A 76 -0.28 4.41 -6.96
CA ASP A 76 -0.21 4.11 -5.53
C ASP A 76 0.36 5.31 -4.75
N GLN A 77 -0.53 5.99 -4.01
CA GLN A 77 -0.21 7.17 -3.20
C GLN A 77 0.33 6.83 -1.80
N ILE A 78 0.33 5.55 -1.40
CA ILE A 78 0.79 5.10 -0.08
C ILE A 78 2.22 4.54 -0.18
N VAL A 79 2.46 3.70 -1.18
CA VAL A 79 3.76 3.09 -1.47
C VAL A 79 4.15 3.44 -2.92
N PRO A 80 4.90 4.53 -3.15
CA PRO A 80 5.20 4.95 -4.52
C PRO A 80 5.97 3.88 -5.31
N ILE A 81 5.47 3.54 -6.50
CA ILE A 81 5.96 2.42 -7.30
C ILE A 81 7.47 2.50 -7.63
N ASP A 82 8.00 3.72 -7.82
CA ASP A 82 9.40 3.97 -8.20
C ASP A 82 10.39 3.55 -7.12
N ILE A 83 10.00 3.66 -5.85
CA ILE A 83 10.83 3.26 -4.69
C ILE A 83 10.47 1.86 -4.17
N ALA A 84 9.41 1.25 -4.71
CA ALA A 84 8.94 -0.09 -4.39
C ALA A 84 9.16 -1.06 -5.56
N SER A 85 8.11 -1.49 -6.27
CA SER A 85 8.22 -2.58 -7.25
C SER A 85 9.18 -2.32 -8.40
N ARG A 86 9.28 -1.08 -8.91
CA ARG A 86 10.25 -0.73 -9.98
C ARG A 86 11.70 -0.80 -9.51
N ARG A 87 11.95 -0.64 -8.20
CA ARG A 87 13.26 -0.88 -7.59
C ARG A 87 13.47 -2.36 -7.33
N SER A 88 12.49 -3.03 -6.74
CA SER A 88 12.57 -4.46 -6.39
C SER A 88 12.78 -5.36 -7.60
N VAL A 89 12.14 -5.08 -8.74
CA VAL A 89 12.29 -5.88 -9.98
C VAL A 89 13.72 -5.87 -10.50
N LYS A 90 14.50 -4.82 -10.22
CA LYS A 90 15.92 -4.70 -10.62
C LYS A 90 16.86 -5.48 -9.69
N ILE A 91 16.41 -5.78 -8.47
CA ILE A 91 17.20 -6.47 -7.43
C ILE A 91 16.90 -7.98 -7.45
N LEU A 92 15.63 -8.35 -7.66
CA LEU A 92 15.17 -9.72 -7.64
C LEU A 92 15.72 -10.55 -8.82
N PRO A 93 16.36 -11.70 -8.58
CA PRO A 93 16.96 -12.52 -9.64
C PRO A 93 15.97 -13.07 -10.68
N LYS A 94 14.72 -13.31 -10.30
CA LYS A 94 13.67 -13.92 -11.16
C LYS A 94 12.33 -13.23 -10.99
N ALA A 95 12.33 -11.90 -11.11
CA ALA A 95 11.10 -11.13 -11.00
C ALA A 95 10.41 -10.88 -12.35
N THR A 96 9.08 -10.91 -12.30
CA THR A 96 8.20 -10.31 -13.30
C THR A 96 7.45 -9.18 -12.63
N LEU A 97 7.46 -7.98 -13.23
CA LEU A 97 6.66 -6.85 -12.77
C LEU A 97 5.44 -6.67 -13.67
N LYS A 98 4.25 -6.67 -13.06
CA LYS A 98 3.00 -6.27 -13.69
C LYS A 98 2.52 -4.95 -13.09
N GLU A 99 2.64 -3.88 -13.88
CA GLU A 99 2.11 -2.57 -13.51
C GLU A 99 0.65 -2.43 -13.98
N TYR A 100 -0.17 -1.81 -13.15
CA TYR A 100 -1.56 -1.47 -13.44
C TYR A 100 -1.72 0.04 -13.52
N ALA A 101 -1.88 0.55 -14.75
CA ALA A 101 -1.98 1.98 -15.01
C ALA A 101 -3.20 2.58 -14.29
N GLY A 102 -2.97 3.65 -13.51
CA GLY A 102 -3.95 4.38 -12.73
C GLY A 102 -4.48 3.65 -11.49
N ALA A 103 -3.99 2.44 -11.19
CA ALA A 103 -4.51 1.67 -10.05
C ALA A 103 -3.97 2.22 -8.72
N PRO A 104 -4.80 2.29 -7.66
CA PRO A 104 -4.41 2.79 -6.35
C PRO A 104 -3.73 1.70 -5.50
N HIS A 105 -3.34 2.04 -4.28
CA HIS A 105 -2.79 1.08 -3.31
C HIS A 105 -3.77 -0.07 -3.02
N GLY A 106 -5.04 0.26 -2.80
CA GLY A 106 -6.13 -0.68 -2.52
C GLY A 106 -6.67 -1.43 -3.74
N MET A 107 -5.89 -1.59 -4.81
CA MET A 107 -6.34 -2.17 -6.09
C MET A 107 -6.94 -3.59 -6.00
N CYS A 108 -6.64 -4.35 -4.94
CA CYS A 108 -7.23 -5.68 -4.73
C CYS A 108 -8.71 -5.62 -4.27
N VAL A 109 -9.21 -4.42 -3.96
CA VAL A 109 -10.56 -4.17 -3.46
C VAL A 109 -11.41 -3.38 -4.48
N THR A 110 -10.78 -2.61 -5.36
CA THR A 110 -11.42 -1.66 -6.29
C THR A 110 -11.64 -2.23 -7.67
#